data_AF-A0A4Q8LIJ4-F1
#
_entry.id   AF-A0A4Q8LIJ4-F1
#
_cell.length_a   1.000
_cell.length_b   1.000
_cell.length_c   1.000
_cell.angle_alpha   90.00
_cell.angle_beta   90.00
_cell.angle_gamma   90.00
#
_symmetry.space_group_name_H-M   'P 1'
#
loop_
_entity.id
_entity.type
_entity.pdbx_description
1 polymer ?
#
loop_
_entity_poly.entity_id
_entity_poly.type
_entity_poly.pdbx_seq_one_letter_code
_entity_poly.pdbx_strand_id
1 'polypeptide(L)'
;MRTWRALLAPLLAAALLAGCAAPANTQAVPANRAPAPTPSAQSGSNATPAPSRPPSTPAKVQTQCTSDAQCVVKNIGSCCGELPACVNVDSPTDPAAVQAQCQASGRMGICGFRPISACQCQAGTCQPAGDGAGSLNSPAPAPLQIR
;
A
#
# COMPACT_ATOMS: atom_id res chain seq x y z
N MET A 1 18.28 -17.50 56.15
CA MET A 1 17.44 -18.35 55.28
C MET A 1 17.25 -17.62 53.93
N ARG A 2 18.24 -17.28 53.08
CA ARG A 2 19.30 -18.03 52.37
C ARG A 2 18.84 -19.41 51.87
N THR A 3 18.90 -19.57 50.53
CA THR A 3 18.79 -20.78 49.69
C THR A 3 17.44 -21.18 49.06
N TRP A 4 16.65 -20.25 48.52
CA TRP A 4 15.54 -20.64 47.61
C TRP A 4 15.46 -19.80 46.32
N ARG A 5 16.61 -19.55 45.70
CA ARG A 5 16.73 -18.81 44.42
C ARG A 5 17.32 -19.63 43.26
N ALA A 6 17.45 -20.95 43.37
CA ALA A 6 18.32 -21.69 42.44
C ALA A 6 17.72 -22.94 41.75
N LEU A 7 16.40 -23.20 41.83
CA LEU A 7 15.85 -24.44 41.24
C LEU A 7 14.58 -24.30 40.38
N LEU A 8 14.03 -23.10 40.20
CA LEU A 8 12.82 -22.89 39.38
C LEU A 8 13.11 -22.50 37.91
N ALA A 9 14.38 -22.46 37.51
CA ALA A 9 14.81 -21.91 36.22
C ALA A 9 14.81 -22.86 34.99
N PRO A 10 14.81 -24.21 35.07
CA PRO A 10 14.83 -25.02 33.84
C PRO A 10 13.45 -25.54 33.41
N LEU A 11 12.42 -25.47 34.26
CA LEU A 11 11.11 -26.09 34.00
C LEU A 11 10.12 -25.23 33.22
N LEU A 12 10.37 -23.91 33.07
CA LEU A 12 9.52 -23.03 32.25
C LEU A 12 9.85 -23.09 30.75
N ALA A 13 10.96 -23.72 30.35
CA ALA A 13 11.44 -23.72 28.96
C ALA A 13 10.82 -24.80 28.06
N ALA A 14 10.00 -25.71 28.60
CA ALA A 14 9.48 -26.88 27.84
C ALA A 14 7.99 -26.80 27.45
N ALA A 15 7.25 -25.75 27.83
CA ALA A 15 5.79 -25.71 27.69
C ALA A 15 5.24 -24.91 26.49
N LEU A 16 6.09 -24.41 25.57
CA LEU A 16 5.68 -23.50 24.49
C LEU A 16 5.53 -24.14 23.10
N LEU A 17 5.50 -25.48 22.97
CA LEU A 17 5.48 -26.19 21.68
C LEU A 17 4.15 -26.88 21.29
N ALA A 18 3.01 -26.51 21.88
CA ALA A 18 1.71 -27.07 21.46
C ALA A 18 0.61 -26.00 21.45
N GLY A 19 0.28 -25.45 20.28
CA GLY A 19 -0.89 -24.58 20.18
C GLY A 19 -1.04 -23.81 18.87
N CYS A 20 -1.37 -24.49 17.76
CA CYS A 20 -2.09 -23.85 16.66
C CYS A 20 -3.04 -24.88 16.02
N ALA A 21 -4.09 -25.27 16.75
CA ALA A 21 -5.24 -25.95 16.18
C ALA A 21 -6.28 -24.88 15.81
N ALA A 22 -6.49 -24.66 14.52
CA ALA A 22 -7.50 -23.74 14.00
C ALA A 22 -8.91 -24.22 14.37
N PRO A 23 -9.83 -23.35 14.82
CA PRO A 23 -11.22 -23.73 14.99
C PRO A 23 -11.86 -23.99 13.62
N ALA A 24 -12.20 -25.25 13.35
CA ALA A 24 -13.12 -25.61 12.27
C ALA A 24 -14.52 -25.12 12.65
N ASN A 25 -14.88 -23.94 12.14
CA ASN A 25 -16.24 -23.40 12.24
C ASN A 25 -17.21 -24.33 11.51
N THR A 26 -17.78 -25.28 12.25
CA THR A 26 -18.87 -26.14 11.79
C THR A 26 -20.16 -25.33 11.93
N GLN A 27 -20.48 -24.54 10.91
CA GLN A 27 -21.82 -23.98 10.78
C GLN A 27 -22.77 -25.12 10.40
N ALA A 28 -23.58 -25.55 11.37
CA ALA A 28 -24.75 -26.37 11.14
C ALA A 28 -25.72 -25.57 10.26
N VAL A 29 -25.83 -25.96 8.99
CA VAL A 29 -26.81 -25.40 8.06
C VAL A 29 -28.17 -26.06 8.36
N PRO A 30 -29.24 -25.30 8.71
CA PRO A 30 -30.56 -25.89 8.88
C PRO A 30 -31.05 -26.46 7.55
N ALA A 31 -31.48 -27.73 7.60
CA ALA A 31 -32.09 -28.43 6.48
C ALA A 31 -33.49 -27.88 6.23
N ASN A 32 -33.59 -26.81 5.43
CA ASN A 32 -34.83 -26.39 4.81
C ASN A 32 -34.63 -26.33 3.29
N ARG A 33 -34.72 -27.50 2.63
CA ARG A 33 -34.66 -27.63 1.17
C ARG A 33 -36.00 -27.18 0.57
N ALA A 34 -36.02 -25.96 0.06
CA ALA A 34 -36.86 -25.60 -1.09
C ALA A 34 -36.14 -26.03 -2.39
N PRO A 35 -36.83 -26.40 -3.48
CA PRO A 35 -36.18 -26.76 -4.74
C PRO A 35 -35.45 -25.54 -5.32
N ALA A 36 -34.14 -25.69 -5.55
CA ALA A 36 -33.31 -24.68 -6.19
C ALA A 36 -33.56 -24.65 -7.72
N PRO A 37 -33.55 -23.48 -8.36
CA PRO A 37 -33.47 -23.40 -9.82
C PRO A 37 -32.11 -23.93 -10.30
N THR A 38 -32.15 -24.67 -11.41
CA THR A 38 -31.01 -25.27 -12.10
C THR A 38 -29.83 -24.31 -12.31
N PRO A 39 -28.58 -24.70 -12.01
CA PRO A 39 -27.40 -23.92 -12.35
C PRO A 39 -27.18 -23.96 -13.87
N SER A 40 -27.28 -22.80 -14.52
CA SER A 40 -26.76 -22.64 -15.88
C SER A 40 -25.24 -22.84 -15.85
N ALA A 41 -24.79 -23.77 -16.68
CA ALA A 41 -23.38 -24.03 -16.94
C ALA A 41 -22.64 -22.71 -17.20
N GLN A 42 -21.60 -22.45 -16.40
CA GLN A 42 -20.64 -21.38 -16.68
C GLN A 42 -19.87 -21.76 -17.93
N SER A 43 -20.39 -21.30 -19.06
CA SER A 43 -19.70 -21.34 -20.33
C SER A 43 -18.43 -20.50 -20.19
N GLY A 44 -17.28 -21.17 -20.27
CA GLY A 44 -15.98 -20.51 -20.35
C GLY A 44 -15.93 -19.61 -21.56
N SER A 45 -16.03 -18.30 -21.34
CA SER A 45 -15.64 -17.32 -22.33
C SER A 45 -14.17 -17.01 -22.09
N ASN A 46 -13.33 -17.53 -22.98
CA ASN A 46 -12.01 -16.97 -23.27
C ASN A 46 -12.17 -15.45 -23.37
N ALA A 47 -11.71 -14.72 -22.36
CA ALA A 47 -11.59 -13.28 -22.44
C ALA A 47 -10.51 -12.99 -23.47
N THR A 48 -10.93 -12.69 -24.69
CA THR A 48 -10.08 -12.07 -25.71
C THR A 48 -9.38 -10.88 -25.04
N PRO A 49 -8.03 -10.79 -25.06
CA PRO A 49 -7.34 -9.61 -24.57
C PRO A 49 -7.91 -8.40 -25.30
N ALA A 50 -8.39 -7.41 -24.55
CA ALA A 50 -8.86 -6.15 -25.12
C ALA A 50 -7.74 -5.58 -26.02
N PRO A 51 -8.08 -4.98 -27.18
CA PRO A 51 -7.08 -4.45 -28.09
C PRO A 51 -6.18 -3.48 -27.33
N SER A 52 -4.88 -3.77 -27.35
CA SER A 52 -3.82 -2.95 -26.77
C SER A 52 -3.95 -1.54 -27.34
N ARG A 53 -4.50 -0.62 -26.54
CA ARG A 53 -4.55 0.80 -26.89
C ARG A 53 -3.11 1.23 -27.21
N PRO A 54 -2.87 1.95 -28.33
CA PRO A 54 -1.54 2.48 -28.63
C PRO A 54 -1.02 3.26 -27.42
N PRO A 55 0.31 3.26 -27.16
CA PRO A 55 0.87 3.88 -25.97
C PRO A 55 0.47 5.34 -25.92
N SER A 56 -0.55 5.64 -25.10
CA SER A 56 -0.97 6.99 -24.81
C SER A 56 0.14 7.67 -24.04
N THR A 57 0.46 8.90 -24.42
CA THR A 57 1.35 9.77 -23.65
C THR A 57 0.89 9.76 -22.19
N PRO A 58 1.80 9.56 -21.21
CA PRO A 58 1.42 9.54 -19.81
C PRO A 58 0.62 10.79 -19.45
N ALA A 59 -0.51 10.59 -18.78
CA ALA A 59 -1.36 11.69 -18.37
C ALA A 59 -0.58 12.66 -17.46
N LYS A 60 -0.75 13.97 -17.70
CA LYS A 60 -0.09 14.99 -16.89
C LYS A 60 -0.74 15.04 -15.51
N VAL A 61 0.02 14.64 -14.50
CA VAL A 61 -0.39 14.72 -13.09
C VAL A 61 -0.55 16.18 -12.66
N GLN A 62 -1.60 16.43 -11.90
CA GLN A 62 -1.96 17.74 -11.36
C GLN A 62 -1.83 17.71 -9.84
N THR A 63 -1.13 18.70 -9.30
CA THR A 63 -0.87 18.81 -7.86
C THR A 63 -1.45 20.07 -7.25
N GLN A 64 -2.12 20.92 -8.04
CA GLN A 64 -2.64 22.18 -7.52
C GLN A 64 -3.82 21.95 -6.58
N CYS A 65 -3.91 22.73 -5.50
CA CYS A 65 -4.97 22.62 -4.51
C CYS A 65 -5.28 23.96 -3.85
N THR A 66 -6.44 24.05 -3.23
CA THR A 66 -6.85 25.19 -2.38
C THR A 66 -7.08 24.76 -0.92
N SER A 67 -7.35 23.47 -0.70
CA SER A 67 -7.57 22.87 0.63
C SER A 67 -7.09 21.43 0.65
N ASP A 68 -6.86 20.89 1.84
CA ASP A 68 -6.39 19.51 2.05
C ASP A 68 -7.35 18.46 1.47
N ALA A 69 -8.66 18.75 1.46
CA ALA A 69 -9.69 17.87 0.92
C ALA A 69 -9.53 17.59 -0.58
N GLN A 70 -8.81 18.45 -1.31
CA GLN A 70 -8.52 18.26 -2.73
C GLN A 70 -7.32 17.34 -2.96
N CYS A 71 -6.58 16.97 -1.92
CA CYS A 71 -5.35 16.20 -2.03
C CYS A 71 -5.56 14.75 -1.59
N VAL A 72 -5.23 13.82 -2.48
CA VAL A 72 -5.37 12.39 -2.23
C VAL A 72 -4.12 11.65 -2.66
N VAL A 73 -3.85 10.51 -2.02
CA VAL A 73 -2.81 9.59 -2.45
C VAL A 73 -3.35 8.82 -3.67
N LYS A 74 -2.68 8.95 -4.81
CA LYS A 74 -2.93 8.11 -5.99
C LYS A 74 -1.65 7.45 -6.47
N ASN A 75 -1.79 6.31 -7.13
CA ASN A 75 -0.71 5.71 -7.89
C ASN A 75 -0.55 6.45 -9.23
N ILE A 76 0.58 7.12 -9.41
CA ILE A 76 0.91 7.80 -10.67
C ILE A 76 1.74 6.92 -11.63
N GLY A 77 2.24 5.79 -11.16
CA GLY A 77 3.08 4.86 -11.91
C GLY A 77 4.52 5.35 -12.10
N SER A 78 5.44 4.39 -12.24
CA SER A 78 6.84 4.63 -12.56
C SER A 78 7.41 3.43 -13.32
N CYS A 79 8.63 3.56 -13.84
CA CYS A 79 9.37 2.42 -14.41
C CYS A 79 9.77 1.34 -13.38
N CYS A 80 9.44 1.54 -12.11
CA CYS A 80 9.64 0.56 -11.04
C CYS A 80 8.32 -0.03 -10.53
N GLY A 81 7.19 0.27 -11.19
CA GLY A 81 5.85 -0.13 -10.74
C GLY A 81 5.13 0.99 -10.01
N GLU A 82 4.46 0.63 -8.92
CA GLU A 82 3.58 1.54 -8.17
C GLU A 82 4.35 2.71 -7.57
N LEU A 83 3.83 3.91 -7.78
CA LEU A 83 4.39 5.15 -7.22
C LEU A 83 3.26 5.93 -6.55
N PRO A 84 3.07 5.80 -5.23
CA PRO A 84 2.10 6.61 -4.51
C PRO A 84 2.58 8.07 -4.48
N ALA A 85 1.69 8.99 -4.82
CA ALA A 85 1.96 10.42 -4.78
C ALA A 85 0.72 11.20 -4.32
N CYS A 86 0.96 12.33 -3.67
CA CYS A 86 -0.08 13.30 -3.35
C CYS A 86 -0.41 14.14 -4.57
N VAL A 87 -1.64 14.01 -5.03
CA VAL A 87 -2.12 14.68 -6.24
C VAL A 87 -3.51 15.23 -5.99
N ASN A 88 -3.96 16.11 -6.88
CA ASN A 88 -5.33 16.58 -6.83
C ASN A 88 -6.30 15.40 -7.07
N VAL A 89 -7.44 15.39 -6.38
CA VAL A 89 -8.50 14.39 -6.51
C VAL A 89 -9.05 14.27 -7.95
N ASP A 90 -8.98 15.33 -8.74
CA ASP A 90 -9.37 15.36 -10.14
C ASP A 90 -8.21 15.06 -11.10
N SER A 91 -6.98 14.92 -10.58
CA SER A 91 -5.80 14.62 -11.40
C SER A 91 -5.97 13.29 -12.13
N PRO A 92 -5.76 13.25 -13.46
CA PRO A 92 -5.67 11.99 -14.18
C PRO A 92 -4.38 11.26 -13.80
N THR A 93 -4.46 9.94 -13.80
CA THR A 93 -3.32 9.03 -13.57
C THR A 93 -3.46 7.81 -14.47
N ASP A 94 -2.39 7.40 -15.13
CA ASP A 94 -2.36 6.19 -15.97
C ASP A 94 -1.08 5.38 -15.70
N PRO A 95 -1.02 4.67 -14.55
CA PRO A 95 0.15 3.90 -14.19
C PRO A 95 0.45 2.76 -15.18
N ALA A 96 -0.57 2.24 -15.86
CA ALA A 96 -0.43 1.19 -16.85
C ALA A 96 0.27 1.70 -18.12
N ALA A 97 -0.09 2.89 -18.62
CA ALA A 97 0.61 3.50 -19.75
C ALA A 97 2.07 3.83 -19.42
N VAL A 98 2.34 4.30 -18.19
CA VAL A 98 3.73 4.51 -17.71
C VAL A 98 4.50 3.19 -17.74
N GLN A 99 3.91 2.11 -17.20
CA GLN A 99 4.53 0.79 -17.24
C GLN A 99 4.79 0.31 -18.67
N ALA A 100 3.81 0.41 -19.57
CA ALA A 100 3.97 0.00 -20.96
C ALA A 100 5.12 0.77 -21.65
N GLN A 101 5.23 2.08 -21.41
CA GLN A 101 6.31 2.89 -21.96
C GLN A 101 7.68 2.49 -21.40
N CYS A 102 7.77 2.21 -20.11
CA CYS A 102 9.01 1.77 -19.46
C CYS A 102 9.46 0.39 -19.95
N GLN A 103 8.51 -0.52 -20.24
CA GLN A 103 8.77 -1.82 -20.86
C GLN A 103 9.30 -1.64 -22.28
N ALA A 104 8.60 -0.84 -23.09
CA ALA A 104 8.99 -0.59 -24.47
C ALA A 104 10.37 0.08 -24.59
N SER A 105 10.76 0.88 -23.60
CA SER A 105 12.07 1.56 -23.57
C SER A 105 13.16 0.80 -22.81
N GLY A 106 12.88 -0.39 -22.27
CA GLY A 106 13.85 -1.17 -21.50
C GLY A 106 14.31 -0.52 -20.20
N ARG A 107 13.51 0.41 -19.64
CA ARG A 107 13.84 1.21 -18.45
C ARG A 107 13.29 0.63 -17.15
N MET A 108 12.79 -0.61 -17.20
CA MET A 108 12.24 -1.27 -16.04
C MET A 108 13.29 -1.50 -14.96
N GLY A 109 12.92 -1.28 -13.70
CA GLY A 109 13.81 -1.43 -12.55
C GLY A 109 13.05 -1.73 -11.26
N ILE A 110 13.77 -1.66 -10.14
CA ILE A 110 13.20 -1.82 -8.79
C ILE A 110 13.49 -0.54 -8.01
N CYS A 111 12.46 0.00 -7.36
CA CYS A 111 12.57 1.22 -6.56
C CYS A 111 12.05 0.97 -5.14
N GLY A 112 12.68 1.59 -4.15
CA GLY A 112 12.24 1.57 -2.75
C GLY A 112 11.38 2.79 -2.41
N PHE A 113 10.18 2.89 -2.98
CA PHE A 113 9.29 4.00 -2.67
C PHE A 113 8.71 3.86 -1.26
N ARG A 114 8.59 5.00 -0.58
CA ARG A 114 7.99 5.06 0.75
C ARG A 114 6.47 5.13 0.61
N PRO A 115 5.71 4.45 1.48
CA PRO A 115 4.27 4.65 1.55
C PRO A 115 3.97 6.07 2.03
N ILE A 116 2.90 6.66 1.50
CA ILE A 116 2.39 7.97 1.93
C ILE A 116 1.07 7.71 2.64
N SER A 117 1.00 8.07 3.92
CA SER A 117 -0.18 7.82 4.76
C SER A 117 -1.29 8.85 4.54
N ALA A 118 -0.91 10.10 4.26
CA ALA A 118 -1.84 11.21 4.11
C ALA A 118 -1.25 12.32 3.23
N CYS A 119 -2.12 13.19 2.72
CA CYS A 119 -1.77 14.34 1.91
C CYS A 119 -2.37 15.63 2.49
N GLN A 120 -1.69 16.75 2.23
CA GLN A 120 -2.13 18.07 2.62
C GLN A 120 -1.83 19.08 1.53
N CYS A 121 -2.59 20.16 1.49
CA CYS A 121 -2.39 21.28 0.59
C CYS A 121 -1.42 22.29 1.22
N GLN A 122 -0.17 22.27 0.76
CA GLN A 122 0.87 23.17 1.23
C GLN A 122 1.25 24.15 0.12
N ALA A 123 1.10 25.45 0.38
CA ALA A 123 1.41 26.52 -0.57
C ALA A 123 0.75 26.31 -1.95
N GLY A 124 -0.52 25.90 -1.97
CA GLY A 124 -1.28 25.65 -3.21
C GLY A 124 -0.90 24.37 -3.95
N THR A 125 -0.10 23.49 -3.35
CA THR A 125 0.36 22.23 -3.94
C THR A 125 0.11 21.05 -2.98
N CYS A 126 -0.44 19.95 -3.50
CA CYS A 126 -0.60 18.70 -2.75
C CYS A 126 0.77 18.12 -2.42
N GLN A 127 1.03 17.93 -1.14
CA GLN A 127 2.27 17.38 -0.59
C GLN A 127 1.95 16.26 0.41
N PRO A 128 2.87 15.31 0.64
CA PRO A 128 2.75 14.36 1.74
C PRO A 128 2.56 15.11 3.06
N ALA A 129 1.56 14.69 3.84
CA ALA A 129 1.46 15.13 5.21
C ALA A 129 2.62 14.50 5.98
N GLY A 130 3.45 15.33 6.62
CA GLY A 130 4.57 14.81 7.39
C GLY A 130 4.05 13.96 8.54
N ASP A 131 4.48 12.70 8.63
CA ASP A 131 4.22 11.82 9.78
C ASP A 131 5.05 12.28 11.00
N GLY A 132 4.98 13.55 11.41
CA GLY A 132 5.84 14.08 12.49
C GLY A 132 7.35 13.93 12.24
N ALA A 133 7.78 13.58 11.03
CA ALA A 133 9.17 13.50 10.59
C ALA A 133 9.54 14.74 9.74
N GLY A 134 8.99 15.90 10.10
CA GLY A 134 9.49 17.18 9.64
C GLY A 134 10.78 17.54 10.36
N SER A 135 11.86 16.77 10.18
CA SER A 135 13.20 17.18 10.63
C SER A 135 14.31 16.30 10.05
N LEU A 136 14.40 16.17 8.73
CA LEU A 136 15.68 15.78 8.09
C LEU A 136 16.17 16.82 7.08
N ASN A 137 15.40 17.89 6.86
CA ASN A 137 15.78 19.03 6.02
C ASN A 137 15.78 20.37 6.76
N SER A 138 15.69 20.37 8.10
CA SER A 138 16.04 21.55 8.88
C SER A 138 17.56 21.66 8.89
N PRO A 139 18.18 22.73 8.35
CA PRO A 139 19.59 22.97 8.56
C PRO A 139 19.83 23.03 10.07
N ALA A 140 20.78 22.23 10.57
CA ALA A 140 21.17 22.25 11.98
C ALA A 140 21.49 23.69 12.39
N PRO A 141 21.00 24.17 13.55
CA PRO A 141 21.36 25.50 14.03
C PRO A 141 22.88 25.58 14.16
N ALA A 142 23.47 26.63 13.58
CA ALA A 142 24.91 26.87 13.62
C ALA A 142 25.41 26.79 15.08
N PRO A 143 26.56 26.13 15.34
CA PRO A 143 27.09 26.07 16.69
C PRO A 143 27.35 27.49 17.20
N LEU A 144 26.80 27.81 18.38
CA LEU A 144 27.09 29.04 19.09
C LEU A 144 28.60 29.18 19.25
N GLN A 145 29.18 30.17 18.58
CA GLN A 145 30.58 30.53 18.72
C GLN A 145 30.77 31.14 20.12
N ILE A 146 31.23 30.32 21.06
CA ILE A 146 31.68 30.77 22.38
C ILE A 146 32.98 31.56 22.14
N ARG A 147 32.95 32.85 22.47
CA ARG A 147 34.10 33.76 22.36
C ARG A 147 35.05 33.60 23.54
#